data_AF-A0A852ZKR8-F1
#
_entry.id   AF-A0A852ZKR8-F1
#
_cell.length_a   1.000
_cell.length_b   1.000
_cell.length_c   1.000
_cell.angle_alpha   90.00
_cell.angle_beta   90.00
_cell.angle_gamma   90.00
#
_symmetry.space_group_name_H-M   'P 1'
#
loop_
_entity.id
_entity.type
_entity.pdbx_description
1 polymer ?
#
loop_
_entity_poly.entity_id
_entity_poly.type
_entity_poly.pdbx_seq_one_letter_code
_entity_poly.pdbx_strand_id
1 'polypeptide(L)'
;MATATEVSASASTTGRRRWRRVWPFVAVLLAAAAMAAGWFAYSLSYAPLHIDTYAGTKSRSVTLESDDWGASRLVLHGHRGQRGQVAYLLRNDGRHTVRLSGLAPYDGDQLRAAGWTPFLTANRVGGGLPSDLRNFPVTIPPGKAIHLWITAVRPKCGPGTTTTVWSVRLRWSALGVEHRDDIPLGLVDDRSGTYEQTVIPIQLCGPRS
;
A
#
# COMPACT_ATOMS: atom_id res chain seq x y z
N MET A 1 -13.45 39.76 85.37
CA MET A 1 -13.07 40.47 84.12
C MET A 1 -12.08 39.58 83.39
N ALA A 2 -12.54 38.93 82.32
CA ALA A 2 -11.70 38.13 81.43
C ALA A 2 -12.18 38.42 80.00
N THR A 3 -11.33 39.10 79.26
CA THR A 3 -11.50 39.49 77.85
C THR A 3 -11.39 38.24 76.98
N ALA A 4 -12.49 37.88 76.31
CA ALA A 4 -12.47 36.91 75.23
C ALA A 4 -12.12 37.64 73.93
N THR A 5 -10.94 37.33 73.39
CA THR A 5 -10.41 37.88 72.15
C THR A 5 -11.10 37.18 70.98
N GLU A 6 -11.94 37.90 70.23
CA GLU A 6 -12.45 37.44 68.94
C GLU A 6 -11.30 37.41 67.92
N VAL A 7 -10.78 36.21 67.64
CA VAL A 7 -9.90 35.99 66.49
C VAL A 7 -10.78 35.90 65.25
N SER A 8 -10.87 37.02 64.52
CA SER A 8 -11.44 37.06 63.17
C SER A 8 -10.64 36.14 62.23
N ALA A 9 -11.22 34.99 61.88
CA ALA A 9 -10.74 34.16 60.80
C ALA A 9 -10.94 34.90 59.46
N SER A 10 -9.87 35.47 58.92
CA SER A 10 -9.86 36.05 57.59
C SER A 10 -10.03 34.94 56.54
N ALA A 11 -11.24 34.78 56.01
CA ALA A 11 -11.54 33.88 54.91
C ALA A 11 -10.91 34.41 53.61
N SER A 12 -9.69 33.98 53.29
CA SER A 12 -9.01 34.25 52.01
C SER A 12 -9.63 33.43 50.88
N THR A 13 -10.80 33.85 50.41
CA THR A 13 -11.50 33.18 49.30
C THR A 13 -11.11 33.81 47.97
N THR A 14 -9.84 33.73 47.59
CA THR A 14 -9.32 34.37 46.36
C THR A 14 -8.36 33.47 45.58
N GLY A 15 -8.77 32.22 45.29
CA GLY A 15 -7.94 31.30 44.48
C GLY A 15 -8.64 30.59 43.32
N ARG A 16 -9.96 30.37 43.39
CA ARG A 16 -10.64 29.41 42.47
C ARG A 16 -10.99 29.94 41.08
N ARG A 17 -10.97 31.27 40.85
CA ARG A 17 -11.45 31.85 39.58
C ARG A 17 -10.46 31.74 38.41
N ARG A 18 -9.15 31.71 38.66
CA ARG A 18 -8.12 31.64 37.59
C ARG A 18 -7.98 30.24 36.99
N TRP A 19 -8.10 29.18 37.79
CA TRP A 19 -7.97 27.80 37.30
C TRP A 19 -9.07 27.38 36.33
N ARG A 20 -10.30 27.87 36.50
CA ARG A 20 -11.42 27.58 35.59
C ARG A 20 -11.22 28.11 34.16
N ARG A 21 -10.36 29.12 33.94
CA ARG A 21 -10.10 29.65 32.60
C ARG A 21 -9.03 28.87 31.82
N VAL A 22 -8.18 28.11 32.50
CA VAL A 22 -7.08 27.35 31.87
C VAL A 22 -7.55 25.95 31.42
N TRP A 23 -8.50 25.37 32.15
CA TRP A 23 -9.10 24.07 31.85
C TRP A 23 -9.62 23.89 30.41
N PRO A 24 -10.35 24.83 29.79
CA PRO A 24 -10.79 24.66 28.40
C PRO A 24 -9.61 24.60 27.42
N PHE A 25 -8.55 25.37 27.65
CA PHE A 25 -7.34 25.31 26.82
C PHE A 25 -6.63 23.97 26.96
N VAL A 26 -6.47 23.47 28.18
CA VAL A 26 -5.86 22.16 28.45
C VAL A 26 -6.67 21.03 27.81
N ALA A 27 -8.01 21.08 27.89
CA ALA A 27 -8.89 20.10 27.27
C ALA A 27 -8.76 20.10 25.73
N VAL A 28 -8.70 21.27 25.10
CA VAL A 28 -8.48 21.40 23.65
C VAL A 28 -7.11 20.87 23.25
N LEU A 29 -6.07 21.19 24.02
CA LEU A 29 -4.70 20.72 23.76
C LEU A 29 -4.59 19.20 23.88
N LEU A 30 -5.23 18.61 24.89
CA LEU A 30 -5.30 17.15 25.06
C LEU A 30 -6.10 16.49 23.93
N ALA A 31 -7.22 17.09 23.50
CA ALA A 31 -7.99 16.58 22.37
C ALA A 31 -7.19 16.62 21.06
N ALA A 32 -6.48 17.73 20.81
CA ALA A 32 -5.60 17.86 19.66
C ALA A 32 -4.43 16.87 19.70
N ALA A 33 -3.82 16.67 20.87
CA ALA A 33 -2.76 15.69 21.06
C ALA A 33 -3.26 14.25 20.85
N ALA A 34 -4.44 13.92 21.37
CA ALA A 34 -5.07 12.61 21.18
C ALA A 34 -5.44 12.38 19.71
N MET A 35 -5.95 13.39 19.02
CA MET A 35 -6.20 13.32 17.57
C MET A 35 -4.90 13.16 16.78
N ALA A 36 -3.85 13.91 17.11
CA ALA A 36 -2.56 13.81 16.45
C ALA A 36 -1.92 12.44 16.67
N ALA A 37 -1.94 11.93 17.91
CA ALA A 37 -1.45 10.59 18.24
C ALA A 37 -2.29 9.49 17.55
N GLY A 38 -3.61 9.63 17.52
CA GLY A 38 -4.52 8.73 16.82
C GLY A 38 -4.28 8.73 15.32
N TRP A 39 -4.07 9.91 14.71
CA TRP A 39 -3.72 10.06 13.31
C TRP A 39 -2.34 9.48 12.99
N PHE A 40 -1.36 9.72 13.86
CA PHE A 40 0.00 9.21 13.69
C PHE A 40 0.03 7.68 13.79
N ALA A 41 -0.63 7.12 14.81
CA ALA A 41 -0.80 5.68 14.97
C ALA A 41 -1.59 5.06 13.81
N TYR A 42 -2.62 5.75 13.30
CA TYR A 42 -3.31 5.37 12.08
C TYR A 42 -2.31 5.31 10.92
N SER A 43 -1.65 6.42 10.58
CA SER A 43 -0.72 6.53 9.45
C SER A 43 0.43 5.52 9.45
N LEU A 44 1.07 5.26 10.61
CA LEU A 44 2.16 4.27 10.72
C LEU A 44 1.67 2.82 10.56
N SER A 45 0.39 2.56 10.80
CA SER A 45 -0.22 1.24 10.67
C SER A 45 -0.86 1.00 9.29
N TYR A 46 -0.91 2.01 8.42
CA TYR A 46 -1.85 2.07 7.29
C TYR A 46 -1.25 1.87 5.89
N ALA A 47 -0.13 1.19 5.76
CA ALA A 47 0.30 0.63 4.48
C ALA A 47 0.13 -0.90 4.49
N PRO A 48 -1.12 -1.43 4.56
CA PRO A 48 -1.33 -2.85 4.81
C PRO A 48 -1.01 -3.71 3.59
N LEU A 49 -1.04 -3.16 2.38
CA LEU A 49 -0.86 -3.93 1.16
C LEU A 49 0.60 -3.91 0.72
N HIS A 50 1.18 -5.10 0.62
CA HIS A 50 2.55 -5.30 0.15
C HIS A 50 2.57 -6.32 -0.99
N ILE A 51 3.37 -6.06 -2.02
CA ILE A 51 3.64 -7.05 -3.06
C ILE A 51 4.94 -7.77 -2.66
N ASP A 52 4.81 -9.06 -2.31
CA ASP A 52 5.92 -9.86 -1.78
C ASP A 52 6.84 -10.34 -2.92
N THR A 53 6.27 -10.92 -3.98
CA THR A 53 7.05 -11.42 -5.11
C THR A 53 6.22 -11.67 -6.37
N TYR A 54 6.91 -11.97 -7.48
CA TYR A 54 6.31 -12.50 -8.70
C TYR A 54 5.81 -13.94 -8.47
N ALA A 55 4.55 -14.22 -8.81
CA ALA A 55 3.91 -15.51 -8.55
C ALA A 55 4.27 -16.62 -9.56
N GLY A 56 5.35 -16.46 -10.34
CA GLY A 56 5.77 -17.47 -11.32
C GLY A 56 4.94 -17.52 -12.61
N THR A 57 3.76 -16.89 -12.65
CA THR A 57 2.79 -17.04 -13.73
C THR A 57 2.66 -15.79 -14.61
N LYS A 58 2.82 -15.98 -15.93
CA LYS A 58 2.72 -14.93 -16.95
C LYS A 58 2.16 -15.47 -18.28
N SER A 59 1.59 -14.59 -19.08
CA SER A 59 1.20 -14.90 -20.46
C SER A 59 2.41 -15.08 -21.38
N ARG A 60 2.24 -15.79 -22.50
CA ARG A 60 3.32 -16.04 -23.49
C ARG A 60 3.94 -14.78 -24.11
N SER A 61 3.23 -13.65 -24.14
CA SER A 61 3.74 -12.37 -24.64
C SER A 61 4.69 -11.66 -23.66
N VAL A 62 4.88 -12.20 -22.46
CA VAL A 62 5.76 -11.65 -21.43
C VAL A 62 6.92 -12.60 -21.18
N THR A 63 8.14 -12.14 -21.35
CA THR A 63 9.37 -12.87 -20.97
C THR A 63 9.92 -12.31 -19.67
N LEU A 64 10.73 -13.12 -18.98
CA LEU A 64 11.51 -12.65 -17.84
C LEU A 64 12.94 -12.52 -18.37
N GLU A 65 13.47 -11.32 -18.32
CA GLU A 65 14.82 -11.00 -18.77
C GLU A 65 15.61 -10.47 -17.58
N SER A 66 16.83 -10.96 -17.42
CA SER A 66 17.78 -10.48 -16.42
C SER A 66 18.95 -9.84 -17.16
N ASP A 67 19.45 -8.72 -16.65
CA ASP A 67 20.69 -8.13 -17.16
C ASP A 67 21.92 -8.76 -16.51
N ASP A 68 23.10 -8.43 -17.03
CA ASP A 68 24.40 -8.93 -16.55
C ASP A 68 24.70 -8.51 -15.09
N TRP A 69 23.94 -7.56 -14.55
CA TRP A 69 24.04 -7.06 -13.17
C TRP A 69 23.02 -7.72 -12.23
N GLY A 70 22.24 -8.68 -12.73
CA GLY A 70 21.26 -9.45 -11.96
C GLY A 70 19.90 -8.78 -11.81
N ALA A 71 19.67 -7.60 -12.39
CA ALA A 71 18.37 -6.95 -12.35
C ALA A 71 17.42 -7.63 -13.34
N SER A 72 16.29 -8.09 -12.81
CA SER A 72 15.27 -8.81 -13.55
C SER A 72 14.10 -7.91 -13.90
N ARG A 73 13.51 -8.14 -15.08
CA ARG A 73 12.36 -7.39 -15.62
C ARG A 73 11.46 -8.29 -16.45
N LEU A 74 10.16 -8.04 -16.36
CA LEU A 74 9.16 -8.71 -17.19
C LEU A 74 8.92 -7.89 -18.45
N VAL A 75 9.36 -8.39 -19.59
CA VAL A 75 9.33 -7.64 -20.86
C VAL A 75 8.12 -8.06 -21.69
N LEU A 76 7.27 -7.08 -22.02
CA LEU A 76 6.11 -7.28 -22.90
C LEU A 76 6.49 -7.14 -24.38
N HIS A 77 6.55 -8.28 -25.06
CA HIS A 77 6.88 -8.36 -26.48
C HIS A 77 5.67 -8.19 -27.38
N GLY A 78 5.88 -7.70 -28.61
CA GLY A 78 4.86 -7.58 -29.64
C GLY A 78 4.64 -6.17 -30.19
N HIS A 79 3.48 -5.96 -30.81
CA HIS A 79 3.09 -4.70 -31.44
C HIS A 79 2.32 -3.78 -30.47
N ARG A 80 2.06 -2.53 -30.87
CA ARG A 80 1.21 -1.61 -30.08
C ARG A 80 -0.16 -2.25 -29.84
N GLY A 81 -0.64 -2.19 -28.60
CA GLY A 81 -1.91 -2.79 -28.18
C GLY A 81 -1.81 -4.25 -27.78
N GLN A 82 -0.65 -4.89 -27.99
CA GLN A 82 -0.39 -6.23 -27.48
C GLN A 82 -0.58 -6.26 -25.97
N ARG A 83 -1.26 -7.30 -25.49
CA ARG A 83 -1.53 -7.50 -24.07
C ARG A 83 -0.63 -8.59 -23.52
N GLY A 84 -0.21 -8.40 -22.28
CA GLY A 84 0.45 -9.41 -21.47
C GLY A 84 -0.14 -9.43 -20.08
N GLN A 85 -0.18 -10.60 -19.46
CA GLN A 85 -0.69 -10.78 -18.11
C GLN A 85 0.40 -11.30 -17.20
N VAL A 86 0.46 -10.76 -15.99
CA VAL A 86 1.43 -11.11 -14.96
C VAL A 86 0.71 -11.23 -13.62
N ALA A 87 1.04 -12.27 -12.86
CA ALA A 87 0.54 -12.46 -11.50
C ALA A 87 1.58 -12.00 -10.46
N TYR A 88 1.16 -11.18 -9.51
CA TYR A 88 1.93 -10.75 -8.35
C TYR A 88 1.28 -11.25 -7.07
N LEU A 89 2.09 -11.66 -6.08
CA LEU A 89 1.58 -12.01 -4.75
C LEU A 89 1.35 -10.73 -3.95
N LEU A 90 0.07 -10.40 -3.72
CA LEU A 90 -0.35 -9.25 -2.92
C LEU A 90 -0.78 -9.74 -1.54
N ARG A 91 -0.11 -9.27 -0.49
CA ARG A 91 -0.35 -9.65 0.90
C ARG A 91 -0.90 -8.46 1.70
N ASN A 92 -1.78 -8.77 2.65
CA ASN A 92 -2.24 -7.83 3.66
C ASN A 92 -1.43 -8.04 4.95
N ASP A 93 -0.42 -7.20 5.17
CA ASP A 93 0.40 -7.18 6.39
C ASP A 93 -0.17 -6.25 7.48
N GLY A 94 -1.29 -5.59 7.18
CA GLY A 94 -2.03 -4.80 8.14
C GLY A 94 -2.75 -5.63 9.19
N ARG A 95 -3.19 -4.95 10.25
CA ARG A 95 -3.98 -5.56 11.34
C ARG A 95 -5.47 -5.70 11.02
N HIS A 96 -5.92 -5.11 9.92
CA HIS A 96 -7.33 -5.06 9.56
C HIS A 96 -7.57 -5.68 8.20
N THR A 97 -8.77 -6.24 8.04
CA THR A 97 -9.23 -6.75 6.76
C THR A 97 -9.30 -5.63 5.73
N VAL A 98 -8.73 -5.87 4.55
CA VAL A 98 -8.73 -4.95 3.42
C VAL A 98 -9.68 -5.47 2.34
N ARG A 99 -10.58 -4.61 1.86
CA ARG A 99 -11.38 -4.86 0.65
C ARG A 99 -10.72 -4.19 -0.55
N LEU A 100 -10.11 -4.98 -1.41
CA LEU A 100 -9.50 -4.53 -2.66
C LEU A 100 -10.56 -4.46 -3.76
N SER A 101 -10.73 -3.28 -4.35
CA SER A 101 -11.71 -3.02 -5.41
C SER A 101 -11.12 -3.12 -6.83
N GLY A 102 -9.81 -3.31 -6.94
CA GLY A 102 -9.08 -3.43 -8.21
C GLY A 102 -7.93 -2.42 -8.33
N LEU A 103 -7.43 -2.22 -9.55
CA LEU A 103 -6.50 -1.12 -9.84
C LEU A 103 -7.27 0.21 -9.84
N ALA A 104 -6.66 1.25 -9.29
CA ALA A 104 -7.11 2.62 -9.57
C ALA A 104 -6.65 3.00 -10.99
N PRO A 105 -7.37 3.88 -11.70
CA PRO A 105 -6.90 4.42 -12.96
C PRO A 105 -5.51 5.06 -12.76
N TYR A 106 -4.56 4.65 -13.59
CA TYR A 106 -3.31 5.40 -13.75
C TYR A 106 -3.54 6.51 -14.78
N ASP A 107 -2.63 7.49 -14.88
CA ASP A 107 -2.67 8.52 -15.93
C ASP A 107 -2.43 7.96 -17.36
N GLY A 108 -2.53 6.64 -17.55
CA GLY A 108 -2.47 5.96 -18.83
C GLY A 108 -3.16 4.58 -18.81
N ASP A 109 -3.66 4.17 -19.99
CA ASP A 109 -4.36 2.90 -20.24
C ASP A 109 -3.46 1.63 -20.24
N GLN A 110 -2.24 1.76 -19.73
CA GLN A 110 -1.19 0.76 -19.90
C GLN A 110 -1.31 -0.42 -18.95
N LEU A 111 -1.93 -0.22 -17.79
CA LEU A 111 -2.19 -1.28 -16.83
C LEU A 111 -3.68 -1.41 -16.55
N ARG A 112 -4.16 -2.65 -16.51
CA ARG A 112 -5.54 -2.99 -16.17
C ARG A 112 -5.57 -4.15 -15.20
N ALA A 113 -6.49 -4.10 -14.25
CA ALA A 113 -6.72 -5.25 -13.38
C ALA A 113 -7.36 -6.35 -14.24
N ALA A 114 -6.70 -7.50 -14.38
CA ALA A 114 -7.32 -8.65 -15.01
C ALA A 114 -8.30 -9.31 -14.03
N GLY A 115 -7.90 -9.39 -12.76
CA GLY A 115 -8.66 -10.02 -11.70
C GLY A 115 -7.74 -10.45 -10.56
N TRP A 116 -8.20 -11.42 -9.79
CA TRP A 116 -7.42 -12.02 -8.72
C TRP A 116 -7.69 -13.51 -8.62
N THR A 117 -6.80 -14.24 -7.94
CA THR A 117 -7.01 -15.66 -7.62
C THR A 117 -6.57 -15.96 -6.18
N PRO A 118 -7.14 -16.98 -5.52
CA PRO A 118 -6.68 -17.41 -4.21
C PRO A 118 -5.21 -17.85 -4.23
N PHE A 119 -4.48 -17.53 -3.16
CA PHE A 119 -3.16 -18.11 -2.89
C PHE A 119 -3.35 -19.42 -2.11
N LEU A 120 -2.99 -20.57 -2.70
CA LEU A 120 -3.35 -21.89 -2.19
C LEU A 120 -2.22 -22.67 -1.51
N THR A 121 -0.94 -22.32 -1.70
CA THR A 121 0.18 -23.08 -1.11
C THR A 121 1.28 -22.19 -0.52
N ALA A 122 1.77 -22.55 0.67
CA ALA A 122 2.88 -21.86 1.35
C ALA A 122 4.23 -22.01 0.62
N ASN A 123 4.33 -22.95 -0.32
CA ASN A 123 5.58 -23.31 -0.98
C ASN A 123 5.95 -22.38 -2.15
N ARG A 124 5.24 -21.25 -2.34
CA ARG A 124 5.44 -20.25 -3.42
C ARG A 124 5.37 -20.80 -4.86
N VAL A 125 5.08 -22.09 -5.01
CA VAL A 125 4.99 -22.82 -6.28
C VAL A 125 3.62 -23.49 -6.30
N GLY A 126 2.58 -22.77 -6.74
CA GLY A 126 1.27 -23.35 -6.94
C GLY A 126 0.10 -22.41 -6.64
N GLY A 127 -0.91 -22.47 -7.51
CA GLY A 127 -2.14 -21.71 -7.40
C GLY A 127 -2.17 -20.45 -8.27
N GLY A 128 -3.38 -20.00 -8.56
CA GLY A 128 -3.66 -18.78 -9.30
C GLY A 128 -3.33 -18.83 -10.77
N LEU A 129 -3.78 -19.90 -11.44
CA LEU A 129 -3.78 -19.99 -12.89
C LEU A 129 -4.73 -18.95 -13.50
N PRO A 130 -4.51 -18.53 -14.77
CA PRO A 130 -5.45 -17.68 -15.48
C PRO A 130 -6.88 -18.25 -15.56
N SER A 131 -7.04 -19.57 -15.48
CA SER A 131 -8.35 -20.24 -15.49
C SER A 131 -9.19 -19.95 -14.26
N ASP A 132 -8.57 -19.59 -13.14
CA ASP A 132 -9.23 -19.42 -11.84
C ASP A 132 -9.52 -17.95 -11.54
N LEU A 133 -9.32 -17.08 -12.53
CA LEU A 133 -9.42 -15.64 -12.41
C LEU A 133 -10.81 -15.20 -11.93
N ARG A 134 -10.83 -14.40 -10.88
CA ARG A 134 -12.05 -13.84 -10.28
C ARG A 134 -12.08 -12.34 -10.44
N ASN A 135 -13.28 -11.80 -10.56
CA ASN A 135 -13.51 -10.37 -10.60
C ASN A 135 -13.38 -9.73 -9.21
N PHE A 136 -13.03 -8.44 -9.20
CA PHE A 136 -13.09 -7.60 -8.00
C PHE A 136 -14.54 -7.28 -7.62
N PRO A 137 -14.82 -6.94 -6.34
CA PRO A 137 -13.88 -6.79 -5.23
C PRO A 137 -13.48 -8.11 -4.56
N VAL A 138 -12.39 -8.08 -3.78
CA VAL A 138 -11.93 -9.18 -2.93
C VAL A 138 -11.61 -8.67 -1.53
N THR A 139 -11.90 -9.49 -0.54
CA THR A 139 -11.57 -9.23 0.86
C THR A 139 -10.36 -10.05 1.26
N ILE A 140 -9.28 -9.38 1.70
CA ILE A 140 -8.02 -9.97 2.11
C ILE A 140 -7.87 -9.80 3.64
N PRO A 141 -8.01 -10.87 4.44
CA PRO A 141 -7.79 -10.80 5.88
C PRO A 141 -6.33 -10.47 6.24
N PRO A 142 -6.06 -10.02 7.49
CA PRO A 142 -4.71 -9.86 8.01
C PRO A 142 -3.84 -11.12 7.83
N GLY A 143 -2.60 -10.95 7.39
CA GLY A 143 -1.62 -12.02 7.16
C GLY A 143 -1.96 -12.94 5.98
N LYS A 144 -2.95 -12.61 5.16
CA LYS A 144 -3.34 -13.40 3.98
C LYS A 144 -2.88 -12.74 2.70
N ALA A 145 -2.71 -13.55 1.66
CA ALA A 145 -2.29 -13.12 0.34
C ALA A 145 -3.23 -13.64 -0.75
N ILE A 146 -3.20 -12.97 -1.89
CA ILE A 146 -3.85 -13.36 -3.14
C ILE A 146 -2.86 -13.18 -4.28
N HIS A 147 -3.11 -13.83 -5.42
CA HIS A 147 -2.45 -13.39 -6.65
C HIS A 147 -3.28 -12.29 -7.31
N LEU A 148 -2.67 -11.11 -7.43
CA LEU A 148 -3.18 -10.00 -8.21
C LEU A 148 -2.73 -10.18 -9.66
N TRP A 149 -3.68 -10.32 -10.57
CA TRP A 149 -3.41 -10.45 -11.99
C TRP A 149 -3.52 -9.09 -12.67
N ILE A 150 -2.42 -8.65 -13.27
CA ILE A 150 -2.31 -7.37 -13.97
C ILE A 150 -2.17 -7.64 -15.46
N THR A 151 -3.02 -7.00 -16.26
CA THR A 151 -2.88 -6.93 -17.71
C THR A 151 -2.10 -5.66 -18.07
N ALA A 152 -0.92 -5.84 -18.64
CA ALA A 152 -0.15 -4.79 -19.28
C ALA A 152 -0.52 -4.67 -20.77
N VAL A 153 -0.62 -3.45 -21.27
CA VAL A 153 -0.91 -3.13 -22.67
C VAL A 153 0.27 -2.34 -23.24
N ARG A 154 0.87 -2.86 -24.31
CA ARG A 154 2.02 -2.21 -24.96
C ARG A 154 1.59 -0.89 -25.61
N PRO A 155 2.14 0.27 -25.20
CA PRO A 155 1.82 1.54 -25.84
C PRO A 155 2.55 1.66 -27.19
N LYS A 156 2.40 2.82 -27.85
CA LYS A 156 3.24 3.15 -29.00
C LYS A 156 4.65 3.45 -28.49
N CYS A 157 5.59 2.52 -28.72
CA CYS A 157 7.00 2.72 -28.38
C CYS A 157 7.72 3.45 -29.52
N GLY A 158 8.53 4.46 -29.20
CA GLY A 158 9.42 5.10 -30.14
C GLY A 158 10.72 4.30 -30.36
N PRO A 159 11.53 4.64 -31.37
CA PRO A 159 12.87 4.07 -31.52
C PRO A 159 13.72 4.37 -30.27
N GLY A 160 14.35 3.35 -29.69
CA GLY A 160 15.20 3.50 -28.51
C GLY A 160 14.49 3.86 -27.20
N THR A 161 13.15 3.96 -27.19
CA THR A 161 12.42 4.31 -25.96
C THR A 161 12.28 3.11 -25.05
N THR A 162 12.66 3.28 -23.79
CA THR A 162 12.38 2.34 -22.71
C THR A 162 11.27 2.88 -21.84
N THR A 163 10.28 2.05 -21.53
CA THR A 163 9.19 2.40 -20.61
C THR A 163 8.96 1.22 -19.70
N THR A 164 9.15 1.45 -18.41
CA THR A 164 9.02 0.44 -17.36
C THR A 164 8.03 0.93 -16.32
N VAL A 165 7.14 0.04 -15.91
CA VAL A 165 6.17 0.28 -14.86
C VAL A 165 6.71 -0.27 -13.56
N TRP A 166 7.00 0.66 -12.64
CA TRP A 166 7.63 0.40 -11.36
C TRP A 166 6.65 0.32 -10.20
N SER A 167 5.39 0.68 -10.41
CA SER A 167 4.36 0.64 -9.38
C SER A 167 2.98 0.40 -9.99
N VAL A 168 2.05 -0.05 -9.17
CA VAL A 168 0.63 -0.17 -9.50
C VAL A 168 -0.20 0.56 -8.48
N ARG A 169 -1.11 1.41 -8.97
CA ARG A 169 -2.06 2.08 -8.09
C ARG A 169 -3.21 1.16 -7.75
N LEU A 170 -3.37 0.79 -6.49
CA LEU A 170 -4.48 -0.05 -6.03
C LEU A 170 -5.58 0.81 -5.43
N ARG A 171 -6.84 0.47 -5.72
CA ARG A 171 -8.00 1.03 -5.01
C ARG A 171 -8.51 0.03 -4.00
N TRP A 172 -8.43 0.37 -2.73
CA TRP A 172 -8.82 -0.53 -1.64
C TRP A 172 -9.51 0.25 -0.53
N SER A 173 -10.14 -0.47 0.39
CA SER A 173 -10.79 0.14 1.55
C SER A 173 -10.62 -0.71 2.79
N ALA A 174 -10.47 -0.07 3.94
CA ALA A 174 -10.53 -0.70 5.24
C ALA A 174 -11.20 0.24 6.24
N LEU A 175 -11.93 -0.32 7.21
CA LEU A 175 -12.64 0.45 8.24
C LEU A 175 -13.56 1.55 7.67
N GLY A 176 -14.14 1.32 6.48
CA GLY A 176 -15.03 2.28 5.81
C GLY A 176 -14.36 3.44 5.07
N VAL A 177 -13.02 3.48 5.01
CA VAL A 177 -12.26 4.51 4.29
C VAL A 177 -11.69 3.92 2.98
N GLU A 178 -11.83 4.63 1.87
CA GLU A 178 -11.23 4.28 0.57
C GLU A 178 -9.84 4.91 0.41
N HIS A 179 -8.91 4.14 -0.15
CA HIS A 179 -7.51 4.47 -0.34
C HIS A 179 -7.09 4.21 -1.78
N ARG A 180 -6.09 4.97 -2.23
CA ARG A 180 -5.50 4.88 -3.57
C ARG A 180 -3.99 5.05 -3.46
N ASP A 181 -3.31 3.93 -3.36
CA ASP A 181 -1.88 3.91 -3.09
C ASP A 181 -1.12 3.30 -4.25
N ASP A 182 0.04 3.89 -4.56
CA ASP A 182 1.01 3.34 -5.49
C ASP A 182 1.84 2.27 -4.77
N ILE A 183 1.61 1.00 -5.12
CA ILE A 183 2.34 -0.13 -4.58
C ILE A 183 3.50 -0.46 -5.52
N PRO A 184 4.76 -0.43 -5.05
CA PRO A 184 5.91 -0.68 -5.91
C PRO A 184 5.96 -2.13 -6.41
N LEU A 185 6.33 -2.29 -7.69
CA LEU A 185 6.65 -3.54 -8.39
C LEU A 185 8.16 -3.82 -8.48
N GLY A 186 8.97 -2.98 -7.86
CA GLY A 186 10.42 -3.14 -7.79
C GLY A 186 10.95 -2.15 -6.77
N LEU A 187 11.29 -2.65 -5.59
CA LEU A 187 12.08 -1.90 -4.63
C LEU A 187 13.48 -2.47 -4.67
N VAL A 188 14.46 -1.59 -4.86
CA VAL A 188 15.83 -1.82 -4.40
C VAL A 188 15.82 -1.40 -2.94
N ASP A 189 16.05 -2.34 -2.02
CA ASP A 189 16.26 -1.96 -0.62
C ASP A 189 17.67 -1.35 -0.51
N ASP A 190 17.76 -0.02 -0.57
CA ASP A 190 19.03 0.71 -0.41
C ASP A 190 19.70 0.46 0.96
N ARG A 191 19.01 -0.18 1.92
CA ARG A 191 19.51 -0.38 3.29
C ARG A 191 20.37 -1.63 3.47
N SER A 192 20.27 -2.63 2.60
CA SER A 192 20.98 -3.90 2.77
C SER A 192 22.33 -3.94 2.07
N GLY A 193 22.64 -3.00 1.17
CA GLY A 193 23.84 -3.05 0.34
C GLY A 193 23.88 -4.25 -0.62
N THR A 194 22.80 -5.04 -0.66
CA THR A 194 22.59 -6.18 -1.55
C THR A 194 21.37 -5.88 -2.43
N TYR A 195 21.54 -6.01 -3.75
CA TYR A 195 20.44 -5.89 -4.71
C TYR A 195 19.51 -7.10 -4.62
N GLU A 196 18.73 -7.21 -3.54
CA GLU A 196 17.68 -8.21 -3.44
C GLU A 196 16.40 -7.63 -4.03
N GLN A 197 16.24 -7.80 -5.34
CA GLN A 197 15.04 -7.40 -6.04
C GLN A 197 13.88 -8.33 -5.64
N THR A 198 13.09 -7.90 -4.66
CA THR A 198 11.95 -8.70 -4.14
C THR A 198 10.80 -8.79 -5.14
N VAL A 199 10.64 -7.75 -5.99
CA VAL A 199 9.58 -7.67 -6.99
C VAL A 199 10.12 -7.25 -8.36
N ILE A 200 9.58 -7.87 -9.41
CA ILE A 200 10.04 -7.71 -10.80
C ILE A 200 9.13 -6.72 -11.55
N PRO A 201 9.63 -5.58 -12.03
CA PRO A 201 8.83 -4.57 -12.73
C PRO A 201 8.46 -5.03 -14.15
N ILE A 202 7.47 -4.36 -14.75
CA ILE A 202 7.00 -4.67 -16.12
C ILE A 202 7.56 -3.64 -17.11
N GLN A 203 8.38 -4.08 -18.04
CA GLN A 203 8.84 -3.25 -19.16
C GLN A 203 7.89 -3.36 -20.36
N LEU A 204 7.29 -2.24 -20.75
CA LEU A 204 6.34 -2.13 -21.85
C LEU A 204 7.02 -1.78 -23.17
N CYS A 205 8.11 -1.01 -23.11
CA CYS A 205 8.92 -0.63 -24.26
C CYS A 205 10.40 -0.89 -23.96
N GLY A 206 11.14 -1.39 -24.93
CA GLY A 206 12.57 -1.65 -24.85
C GLY A 206 13.18 -1.89 -26.22
N PRO A 207 14.52 -1.83 -26.32
CA PRO A 207 15.21 -2.31 -27.52
C PRO A 207 14.81 -3.77 -27.75
N ARG A 208 14.50 -4.13 -29.01
CA ARG A 208 14.32 -5.53 -29.38
C ARG A 208 15.67 -6.22 -29.11
N SER A 209 15.72 -7.12 -28.14
CA SER A 209 16.79 -8.10 -27.99
C SER A 209 16.74 -9.10 -29.14
#